data_AF-A0A523W9A6-F1
#
_entry.id   AF-A0A523W9A6-F1
#
_cell.length_a   1.000
_cell.length_b   1.000
_cell.length_c   1.000
_cell.angle_alpha   90.00
_cell.angle_beta   90.00
_cell.angle_gamma   90.00
#
_symmetry.space_group_name_H-M   'P 1'
#
loop_
_entity.id
_entity.type
_entity.pdbx_description
1 polymer ?
#
loop_
_entity_poly.entity_id
_entity_poly.type
_entity_poly.pdbx_seq_one_letter_code
_entity_poly.pdbx_strand_id
1 'polypeptide(L)' 'MLTKNEHWEERMIQIHSASSSVEAEMIKSILANGDIYCELWDEHAGSMFPTATFEKGIRVMVRKKDSEKAKNLIEHFERK' A
#
# COMPACT_ATOMS: atom_id res chain seq x y z
N MET A 1 8.96 -12.96 35.47
CA MET A 1 7.88 -13.63 34.72
C MET A 1 7.45 -12.69 33.61
N LEU A 2 7.45 -13.19 32.39
CA LEU A 2 7.25 -12.44 31.14
C LEU A 2 5.81 -11.95 31.02
N THR A 3 5.59 -10.65 30.92
CA THR A 3 4.48 -10.10 30.14
C THR A 3 5.08 -9.17 29.10
N LYS A 4 5.35 -9.79 27.95
CA LYS A 4 5.79 -9.15 26.72
C LYS A 4 4.89 -7.95 26.45
N ASN A 5 5.49 -6.77 26.29
CA ASN A 5 4.84 -5.62 25.70
C ASN A 5 4.53 -5.98 24.23
N GLU A 6 3.39 -6.64 24.00
CA GLU A 6 2.85 -7.01 22.68
C GLU A 6 2.22 -5.81 21.95
N HIS A 7 2.70 -4.60 22.22
CA HIS A 7 2.43 -3.41 21.40
C HIS A 7 3.54 -3.29 20.35
N TRP A 8 3.71 -4.32 19.52
CA TRP A 8 4.39 -4.12 18.24
C TRP A 8 3.43 -3.32 17.38
N GLU A 9 3.61 -2.01 17.39
CA GLU A 9 2.93 -1.06 16.52
C GLU A 9 2.67 -1.70 15.16
N GLU A 10 1.40 -1.73 14.74
CA GLU A 10 0.99 -2.03 13.37
C GLU A 10 1.51 -0.92 12.44
N ARG A 11 2.82 -0.75 12.38
CA ARG A 11 3.47 0.31 11.63
C ARG A 11 3.22 0.02 10.16
N MET A 12 2.40 0.86 9.56
CA MET A 12 2.17 0.87 8.12
C MET A 12 3.39 1.45 7.42
N ILE A 13 3.84 0.81 6.35
CA ILE A 13 4.95 1.28 5.53
C ILE A 13 4.50 1.33 4.07
N GLN A 14 5.03 2.30 3.33
CA GLN A 14 4.81 2.40 1.90
C GLN A 14 5.60 1.30 1.17
N ILE A 15 4.95 0.61 0.24
CA ILE A 15 5.60 -0.41 -0.60
C ILE A 15 5.54 -0.09 -2.09
N HIS A 16 4.60 0.76 -2.52
CA HIS A 16 4.41 1.13 -3.92
C HIS A 16 3.74 2.51 -4.02
N SER A 17 3.95 3.21 -5.13
CA SER A 17 3.29 4.48 -5.48
C SER A 17 2.60 4.32 -6.83
N ALA A 18 1.27 4.24 -6.81
CA ALA A 18 0.47 4.10 -8.03
C ALA A 18 0.27 5.46 -8.71
N SER A 19 0.34 5.49 -10.03
CA SER A 19 0.14 6.68 -10.86
C SER A 19 -1.33 7.09 -11.03
N SER A 20 -2.27 6.18 -10.74
CA SER A 20 -3.71 6.41 -10.87
C SER A 20 -4.51 5.66 -9.81
N SER A 21 -5.76 6.09 -9.59
CA SER A 21 -6.72 5.40 -8.69
C SER A 21 -7.03 3.99 -9.18
N VAL A 22 -7.10 3.79 -10.49
CA VAL A 22 -7.34 2.47 -11.10
C VAL A 22 -6.19 1.52 -10.78
N GLU A 23 -4.94 1.97 -10.95
CA GLU A 23 -3.75 1.19 -10.58
C GLU A 23 -3.71 0.86 -9.09
N ALA A 24 -4.02 1.85 -8.23
CA ALA A 24 -4.04 1.66 -6.78
C ALA A 24 -5.07 0.60 -6.34
N GLU A 25 -6.28 0.63 -6.91
CA GLU A 25 -7.32 -0.37 -6.63
C GLU A 25 -6.98 -1.75 -7.19
N MET A 26 -6.29 -1.83 -8.35
CA MET A 26 -5.77 -3.10 -8.86
C MET A 26 -4.74 -3.71 -7.91
N ILE A 27 -3.76 -2.92 -7.45
CA ILE A 27 -2.76 -3.38 -6.50
C ILE A 27 -3.40 -3.82 -5.18
N LYS A 28 -4.37 -3.05 -4.67
CA LYS A 28 -5.14 -3.42 -3.48
C LYS A 28 -5.85 -4.77 -3.65
N SER A 29 -6.47 -5.00 -4.81
CA SER A 29 -7.15 -6.27 -5.11
C SER A 29 -6.17 -7.44 -5.16
N ILE A 30 -4.97 -7.26 -5.73
CA ILE A 30 -3.92 -8.28 -5.76
C ILE A 30 -3.45 -8.62 -4.34
N LEU A 31 -3.20 -7.60 -3.51
CA LEU A 31 -2.78 -7.79 -2.12
C LEU A 31 -3.88 -8.48 -1.29
N ALA A 32 -5.14 -8.06 -1.45
CA ALA A 32 -6.28 -8.67 -0.78
C ALA A 32 -6.45 -10.16 -1.15
N ASN A 33 -6.28 -10.51 -2.44
CA ASN A 33 -6.28 -11.91 -2.88
C ASN A 33 -5.14 -12.74 -2.26
N GLY A 34 -4.06 -12.09 -1.82
CA GLY A 34 -2.95 -12.69 -1.11
C GLY A 34 -3.08 -12.69 0.42
N ASP A 35 -4.27 -12.36 0.95
CA ASP A 35 -4.56 -12.15 2.37
C ASP A 35 -3.69 -11.05 3.03
N ILE A 36 -3.33 -10.01 2.26
CA ILE A 36 -2.56 -8.87 2.73
C ILE A 36 -3.47 -7.64 2.81
N TYR A 37 -3.64 -7.13 4.02
CA TYR A 37 -4.31 -5.86 4.24
C TYR A 37 -3.43 -4.70 3.77
N CYS A 38 -4.03 -3.77 3.01
CA CYS A 38 -3.38 -2.53 2.61
C CYS A 38 -4.33 -1.33 2.73
N GLU A 39 -3.73 -0.14 2.84
CA GLU A 39 -4.41 1.14 2.78
C GLU A 39 -3.88 1.96 1.60
N LEU A 40 -4.78 2.69 0.94
CA LEU A 40 -4.44 3.61 -0.12
C LEU A 40 -4.45 5.03 0.45
N TRP A 41 -3.31 5.68 0.43
CA TRP A 41 -3.14 7.03 0.94
C TRP A 41 -2.90 7.97 -0.23
N ASP A 42 -3.93 8.72 -0.59
CA ASP A 42 -3.87 9.76 -1.61
C ASP A 42 -3.81 11.14 -0.93
N GLU A 43 -2.75 11.89 -1.21
CA GLU A 43 -2.57 13.25 -0.69
C GLU A 43 -3.51 14.29 -1.35
N HIS A 44 -4.22 13.89 -2.40
CA HIS A 44 -5.18 14.71 -3.13
C HIS A 44 -6.63 14.23 -2.98
N ALA A 45 -6.91 13.23 -2.13
CA ALA A 45 -8.28 12.79 -1.84
C ALA A 45 -9.12 13.96 -1.30
N GLY A 46 -10.05 14.47 -2.13
CA GLY A 46 -10.89 15.64 -1.81
C GLY A 46 -10.51 16.96 -2.50
N SER A 47 -9.46 16.97 -3.32
CA SER A 47 -9.10 18.11 -4.16
C SER A 47 -10.13 18.31 -5.29
N MET A 48 -10.64 19.54 -5.46
CA MET A 48 -11.49 19.94 -6.60
C MET A 48 -10.71 20.17 -7.90
N PHE A 49 -9.37 20.22 -7.83
CA PHE A 49 -8.51 20.46 -8.98
C PHE A 49 -7.76 19.18 -9.34
N PRO A 50 -7.77 18.74 -10.62
CA PRO A 50 -6.88 17.69 -11.07
C PRO A 50 -5.46 18.25 -11.01
N THR A 51 -4.71 17.90 -9.97
CA THR A 51 -3.31 18.26 -9.87
C THR A 51 -2.57 17.55 -11.00
N ALA A 52 -2.18 18.31 -12.02
CA ALA A 52 -1.45 17.86 -13.20
C ALA A 52 -0.04 17.30 -12.89
N THR A 53 0.27 17.09 -11.62
CA THR A 53 1.55 16.66 -11.07
C THR A 53 1.29 15.64 -9.98
N PHE A 54 0.99 14.39 -10.38
CA PHE A 54 1.09 13.22 -9.50
C PHE A 54 2.57 12.90 -9.21
N GLU A 55 3.37 13.86 -8.73
CA GLU A 55 4.80 13.61 -8.44
C GLU A 55 5.00 12.50 -7.40
N LYS A 56 3.99 12.22 -6.56
CA LYS A 56 4.07 11.20 -5.50
C LYS A 56 3.09 10.03 -5.62
N GLY A 57 2.12 10.12 -6.53
CA GLY A 57 1.10 9.09 -6.75
C GLY A 57 0.27 8.73 -5.51
N ILE A 58 -0.59 7.73 -5.64
CA ILE A 58 -1.34 7.15 -4.52
C ILE A 58 -0.44 6.15 -3.81
N ARG A 59 -0.19 6.37 -2.52
CA ARG A 59 0.71 5.52 -1.73
C ARG A 59 -0.03 4.25 -1.30
N VAL A 60 0.55 3.10 -1.62
CA VAL A 60 0.07 1.79 -1.14
C VAL A 60 0.82 1.46 0.15
N MET A 61 0.08 1.41 1.24
CA MET A 61 0.59 1.19 2.59
C MET A 61 0.22 -0.21 3.07
N VAL A 62 1.17 -0.96 3.62
CA VAL A 62 0.91 -2.28 4.24
C VAL A 62 1.53 -2.36 5.61
N ARG A 63 1.07 -3.31 6.42
CA ARG A 63 1.70 -3.61 7.70
C ARG A 63 3.15 -4.03 7.46
N LYS A 64 4.09 -3.52 8.26
CA LYS A 64 5.52 -3.83 8.13
C LYS A 64 5.80 -5.33 8.03
N LYS A 65 5.08 -6.14 8.82
CA LYS A 65 5.20 -7.62 8.83
C LYS A 65 4.87 -8.29 7.50
N ASP A 66 4.02 -7.67 6.69
CA ASP A 66 3.53 -8.21 5.41
C ASP A 66 4.27 -7.60 4.20
N SER A 67 5.19 -6.66 4.45
CA SER A 67 5.81 -5.84 3.40
C SER A 67 6.60 -6.63 2.36
N GLU A 68 7.35 -7.65 2.77
CA GLU A 68 8.14 -8.48 1.87
C GLU A 68 7.25 -9.34 0.97
N LYS A 69 6.24 -9.98 1.56
CA LYS A 69 5.23 -10.75 0.82
C LYS A 69 4.48 -9.87 -0.18
N ALA A 70 4.12 -8.66 0.24
CA ALA A 70 3.41 -7.69 -0.58
C ALA A 70 4.25 -7.22 -1.78
N LYS A 71 5.52 -6.88 -1.56
CA LYS A 71 6.45 -6.50 -2.64
C LYS A 71 6.60 -7.62 -3.66
N ASN A 72 6.79 -8.85 -3.21
CA ASN A 72 6.93 -10.01 -4.11
C ASN A 72 5.70 -10.23 -4.99
N LEU A 73 4.48 -10.04 -4.44
CA LEU A 73 3.24 -10.16 -5.21
C LEU A 73 3.13 -9.07 -6.29
N ILE A 74 3.46 -7.83 -5.95
CA ILE A 74 3.42 -6.69 -6.89
C ILE A 74 4.42 -6.92 -8.02
N GLU A 75 5.68 -7.26 -7.69
CA GLU A 75 6.70 -7.49 -8.73
C GLU A 75 6.38 -8.70 -9.62
N HIS A 76 5.67 -9.71 -9.12
CA HIS A 76 5.22 -10.83 -9.95
C HIS A 76 4.15 -10.39 -10.97
N PHE A 77 3.30 -9.43 -10.59
CA PHE A 77 2.28 -8.89 -11.46
C PHE A 77 2.86 -7.96 -12.53
N GLU A 78 3.80 -7.08 -12.19
CA GLU A 78 4.42 -6.12 -13.11
C GLU A 78 5.32 -6.79 -14.18
N ARG A 79 5.79 -8.01 -13.93
CA ARG A 79 6.65 -8.77 -14.86
C ARG A 79 5.88 -9.54 -15.95
N LYS A 80 4.55 -9.41 -16.02
CA LYS A 80 3.70 -10.01 -17.06
C LYS A 80 3.31 -8.99 -18.11
#